data_AF-A0A317FI66-F1
#
_entry.id   AF-A0A317FI66-F1
#
_cell.length_a   1.000
_cell.length_b   1.000
_cell.length_c   1.000
_cell.angle_alpha   90.00
_cell.angle_beta   90.00
_cell.angle_gamma   90.00
#
_symmetry.space_group_name_H-M   'P 1'
#
loop_
_entity.id
_entity.type
_entity.pdbx_description
1 polymer ?
#
loop_
_entity_poly.entity_id
_entity_poly.type
_entity_poly.pdbx_seq_one_letter_code
_entity_poly.pdbx_strand_id
1 'polypeptide(L)'
;MSAALVTLEGLAAVVRQTSGLVTGLVDGVAHAARTGTAGYDALKARQLRSRLLDLHAEVTRFQMIMNSSVRRSLADYLREWAETARLHSRSDLLDPAARTAALERAFAANRSRGLPVPTQADHDARLDASWARLRKAMTEAGGAAAAILKDMQAERSEAILDASWAALMRGFHARVGIYEELAALPPPVTKAEIGRLTEVTEAYEALIRSLEAAATRLATLVREAG
;
A
#
# COMPACT_ATOMS: atom_id res chain seq x y z
N MET A 1 21.73 8.20 8.15
CA MET A 1 20.50 7.88 7.39
C MET A 1 19.31 8.20 8.30
N SER A 2 18.33 9.00 7.85
CA SER A 2 17.14 9.35 8.64
C SER A 2 16.35 8.08 9.00
N ALA A 3 15.80 7.99 10.22
CA ALA A 3 14.95 6.87 10.63
C ALA A 3 13.76 6.68 9.67
N ALA A 4 13.17 7.79 9.18
CA ALA A 4 12.09 7.74 8.21
C ALA A 4 12.52 7.12 6.87
N LEU A 5 13.75 7.38 6.41
CA LEU A 5 14.25 6.75 5.19
C LEU A 5 14.35 5.24 5.32
N VAL A 6 14.83 4.74 6.46
CA VAL A 6 14.96 3.29 6.72
C VAL A 6 13.59 2.63 6.75
N THR A 7 12.64 3.22 7.48
CA THR A 7 11.28 2.67 7.60
C THR A 7 10.55 2.67 6.25
N LEU A 8 10.69 3.73 5.44
CA LEU A 8 10.09 3.80 4.10
C LEU A 8 10.71 2.79 3.12
N GLU A 9 12.03 2.59 3.17
CA GLU A 9 12.72 1.57 2.37
C GLU A 9 12.25 0.16 2.76
N GLY A 10 12.14 -0.11 4.07
CA GLY A 10 11.55 -1.33 4.61
C GLY A 10 10.12 -1.54 4.09
N LEU A 11 9.28 -0.51 4.12
CA LEU A 11 7.92 -0.59 3.60
C LEU A 11 7.90 -1.01 2.13
N ALA A 12 8.65 -0.31 1.28
CA ALA A 12 8.70 -0.59 -0.15
C ALA A 12 9.17 -2.03 -0.43
N ALA A 13 10.18 -2.51 0.30
CA ALA A 13 10.68 -3.87 0.19
C ALA A 13 9.61 -4.91 0.56
N VAL A 14 8.93 -4.73 1.70
CA VAL A 14 7.91 -5.68 2.17
C VAL A 14 6.67 -5.70 1.25
N VAL A 15 6.26 -4.54 0.73
CA VAL A 15 5.16 -4.48 -0.25
C VAL A 15 5.53 -5.27 -1.52
N ARG A 16 6.74 -5.09 -2.05
CA ARG A 16 7.23 -5.86 -3.21
C ARG A 16 7.30 -7.36 -2.92
N GLN A 17 7.81 -7.75 -1.76
CA GLN A 17 7.89 -9.16 -1.36
C GLN A 17 6.50 -9.79 -1.26
N THR A 18 5.53 -9.08 -0.67
CA THR A 18 4.15 -9.57 -0.54
C THR A 18 3.51 -9.78 -1.91
N SER A 19 3.79 -8.89 -2.88
CA SER A 19 3.33 -9.05 -4.27
C SER A 19 3.82 -10.37 -4.89
N GLY A 20 5.10 -10.71 -4.74
CA GLY A 20 5.64 -11.98 -5.25
C GLY A 20 5.04 -13.21 -4.57
N LEU A 21 4.73 -13.13 -3.27
CA LEU A 21 4.13 -14.23 -2.51
C LEU A 21 2.69 -14.52 -2.94
N VAL A 22 1.92 -13.48 -3.26
CA VAL A 22 0.56 -13.63 -3.80
C VAL A 22 0.60 -14.40 -5.12
N THR A 23 1.51 -14.07 -6.03
CA THR A 23 1.68 -14.79 -7.30
C THR A 23 2.04 -16.26 -7.05
N GLY A 24 3.01 -16.54 -6.18
CA GLY A 24 3.43 -17.90 -5.86
C GLY A 24 2.32 -18.75 -5.22
N LEU A 25 1.45 -18.14 -4.41
CA LEU A 25 0.28 -18.81 -3.84
C LEU A 25 -0.70 -19.24 -4.95
N VAL A 26 -1.02 -18.35 -5.89
CA VAL A 26 -1.90 -18.64 -7.03
C VAL A 26 -1.31 -19.75 -7.91
N ASP A 27 0.00 -19.73 -8.16
CA ASP A 27 0.70 -20.78 -8.89
C ASP A 27 0.61 -22.13 -8.18
N GLY A 28 0.78 -22.15 -6.86
CA GLY A 28 0.62 -23.34 -6.03
C GLY A 28 -0.80 -23.92 -6.10
N VAL A 29 -1.82 -23.07 -5.98
CA VAL A 29 -3.24 -23.47 -6.14
C VAL A 29 -3.50 -24.03 -7.54
N ALA A 30 -2.99 -23.37 -8.58
CA ALA A 30 -3.12 -23.82 -9.96
C ALA A 30 -2.43 -25.18 -10.19
N HIS A 31 -1.26 -25.38 -9.61
CA HIS A 31 -0.55 -26.66 -9.67
C HIS A 31 -1.33 -27.75 -8.95
N ALA A 32 -1.75 -27.54 -7.70
CA ALA A 32 -2.53 -28.50 -6.92
C ALA A 32 -3.86 -28.85 -7.60
N ALA A 33 -4.53 -27.88 -8.23
CA ALA A 33 -5.73 -28.13 -9.03
C ALA A 33 -5.48 -29.08 -10.22
N ARG A 34 -4.31 -28.98 -10.86
CA ARG A 34 -3.92 -29.82 -12.00
C ARG A 34 -3.40 -31.20 -11.59
N THR A 35 -2.68 -31.29 -10.48
CA THR A 35 -2.01 -32.54 -10.04
C THR A 35 -2.83 -33.34 -9.02
N GLY A 36 -3.74 -32.71 -8.27
CA GLY A 36 -4.64 -33.36 -7.31
C GLY A 36 -5.62 -34.35 -7.94
N THR A 37 -5.74 -34.36 -9.27
CA THR A 37 -6.44 -35.41 -10.04
C THR A 37 -5.66 -36.73 -10.11
N ALA A 38 -4.38 -36.76 -9.74
CA ALA A 38 -3.49 -37.91 -9.95
C ALA A 38 -3.08 -38.69 -8.67
N GLY A 39 -3.49 -38.28 -7.45
CA GLY A 39 -3.02 -39.01 -6.25
C GLY A 39 -3.57 -38.62 -4.87
N TYR A 40 -4.43 -37.60 -4.76
CA TYR A 40 -5.18 -37.30 -3.52
C TYR A 40 -6.60 -37.84 -3.65
N ASP A 41 -7.25 -38.17 -2.53
CA ASP A 41 -8.71 -38.37 -2.49
C ASP A 41 -9.36 -37.12 -3.14
N ALA A 42 -9.92 -37.31 -4.33
CA ALA A 42 -10.38 -36.22 -5.19
C ALA A 42 -11.37 -35.31 -4.47
N LEU A 43 -12.11 -35.84 -3.48
CA LEU A 43 -13.02 -35.10 -2.65
C LEU A 43 -12.29 -34.13 -1.69
N LYS A 44 -11.24 -34.59 -1.02
CA LYS A 44 -10.40 -33.77 -0.13
C LYS A 44 -9.61 -32.72 -0.91
N ALA A 45 -9.11 -33.07 -2.09
CA ALA A 45 -8.45 -32.12 -2.99
C ALA A 45 -9.41 -31.01 -3.44
N ARG A 46 -10.66 -31.36 -3.78
CA ARG A 46 -11.70 -30.38 -4.15
C ARG A 46 -12.11 -29.50 -2.98
N GLN A 47 -12.33 -30.07 -1.79
CA GLN A 47 -12.68 -29.29 -0.59
C GLN A 47 -11.59 -28.30 -0.20
N LEU A 48 -10.34 -28.77 -0.18
CA LEU A 48 -9.22 -27.90 0.13
C LEU A 48 -9.01 -26.83 -0.93
N ARG A 49 -9.17 -27.19 -2.22
CA ARG A 49 -9.16 -26.21 -3.32
C ARG A 49 -10.22 -25.13 -3.12
N SER A 50 -11.48 -25.51 -2.84
CA SER A 50 -12.56 -24.54 -2.60
C SER A 50 -12.21 -23.60 -1.46
N ARG A 51 -11.73 -24.15 -0.34
CA ARG A 51 -11.37 -23.36 0.83
C ARG A 51 -10.20 -22.41 0.58
N LEU A 52 -9.20 -22.84 -0.18
CA LEU A 52 -8.10 -21.98 -0.60
C LEU A 52 -8.54 -20.87 -1.56
N LEU A 53 -9.54 -21.14 -2.40
CA LEU A 53 -10.12 -20.15 -3.29
C LEU A 53 -10.92 -19.09 -2.52
N ASP A 54 -11.73 -19.51 -1.55
CA ASP A 54 -12.52 -18.61 -0.70
C ASP A 54 -11.59 -17.73 0.14
N LEU A 55 -10.62 -18.35 0.81
CA LEU A 55 -9.64 -17.64 1.62
C LEU A 55 -8.85 -16.66 0.77
N HIS A 56 -8.35 -17.08 -0.41
CA HIS A 56 -7.66 -16.16 -1.31
C HIS A 56 -8.57 -15.02 -1.77
N ALA A 57 -9.82 -15.28 -2.11
CA ALA A 57 -10.76 -14.25 -2.55
C ALA A 57 -10.99 -13.20 -1.44
N GLU A 58 -11.08 -13.64 -0.19
CA GLU A 58 -11.16 -12.76 0.97
C GLU A 58 -9.87 -11.95 1.18
N VAL A 59 -8.69 -12.60 1.16
CA VAL A 59 -7.40 -11.91 1.24
C VAL A 59 -7.29 -10.85 0.16
N THR A 60 -7.61 -11.20 -1.09
CA THR A 60 -7.42 -10.33 -2.24
C THR A 60 -8.41 -9.18 -2.23
N ARG A 61 -9.69 -9.43 -1.93
CA ARG A 61 -10.71 -8.37 -1.80
C ARG A 61 -10.33 -7.40 -0.69
N PHE A 62 -9.88 -7.94 0.44
CA PHE A 62 -9.46 -7.13 1.58
C PHE A 62 -8.20 -6.33 1.28
N GLN A 63 -7.16 -6.97 0.73
CA GLN A 63 -5.93 -6.29 0.33
C GLN A 63 -6.20 -5.21 -0.71
N MET A 64 -7.11 -5.42 -1.67
CA MET A 64 -7.52 -4.37 -2.61
C MET A 64 -8.09 -3.15 -1.89
N ILE A 65 -9.01 -3.35 -0.94
CA ILE A 65 -9.65 -2.26 -0.19
C ILE A 65 -8.59 -1.49 0.63
N MET A 66 -7.77 -2.21 1.40
CA MET A 66 -6.77 -1.58 2.27
C MET A 66 -5.65 -0.89 1.48
N ASN A 67 -5.12 -1.56 0.46
CA ASN A 67 -4.07 -0.99 -0.38
C ASN A 67 -4.59 0.22 -1.16
N SER A 68 -5.87 0.24 -1.56
CA SER A 68 -6.47 1.40 -2.24
C SER A 68 -6.57 2.61 -1.33
N SER A 69 -6.96 2.41 -0.06
CA SER A 69 -7.05 3.51 0.92
C SER A 69 -5.67 4.10 1.24
N VAL A 70 -4.69 3.23 1.52
CA VAL A 70 -3.30 3.65 1.79
C VAL A 70 -2.68 4.32 0.56
N ARG A 71 -2.83 3.74 -0.63
CA ARG A 71 -2.33 4.33 -1.89
C ARG A 71 -2.96 5.70 -2.15
N ARG A 72 -4.28 5.84 -1.98
CA ARG A 72 -4.97 7.13 -2.18
C ARG A 72 -4.43 8.18 -1.22
N SER A 73 -4.30 7.82 0.06
CA SER A 73 -3.77 8.73 1.08
C SER A 73 -2.30 9.10 0.85
N LEU A 74 -1.48 8.16 0.35
CA LEU A 74 -0.12 8.44 -0.11
C LEU A 74 -0.09 9.42 -1.28
N ALA A 75 -0.93 9.20 -2.30
CA ALA A 75 -1.03 10.08 -3.46
C ALA A 75 -1.51 11.47 -3.08
N ASP A 76 -2.45 11.58 -2.12
CA ASP A 76 -2.90 12.86 -1.59
C ASP A 76 -1.77 13.58 -0.83
N TYR A 77 -1.03 12.88 0.04
CA TYR A 77 0.15 13.45 0.72
C TYR A 77 1.20 13.95 -0.27
N LEU A 78 1.56 13.14 -1.28
CA LEU A 78 2.53 13.53 -2.31
C LEU A 78 2.05 14.71 -3.15
N ARG A 79 0.73 14.84 -3.39
CA ARG A 79 0.14 15.99 -4.08
C ARG A 79 0.26 17.26 -3.24
N GLU A 80 -0.10 17.19 -1.97
CA GLU A 80 0.02 18.30 -1.01
C GLU A 80 1.48 18.72 -0.86
N TRP A 81 2.40 17.75 -0.70
CA TRP A 81 3.83 18.03 -0.67
C TRP A 81 4.31 18.66 -1.98
N ALA A 82 3.87 18.19 -3.15
CA ALA A 82 4.25 18.79 -4.42
C ALA A 82 3.71 20.22 -4.60
N GLU A 83 2.53 20.52 -4.05
CA GLU A 83 1.97 21.88 -4.02
C GLU A 83 2.81 22.79 -3.12
N THR A 84 3.11 22.35 -1.90
CA THR A 84 4.01 23.05 -0.97
C THR A 84 5.39 23.20 -1.60
N ALA A 85 5.98 22.12 -2.12
CA ALA A 85 7.27 22.15 -2.79
C ALA A 85 7.27 23.08 -3.99
N ARG A 86 6.21 23.17 -4.81
CA ARG A 86 6.14 24.13 -5.94
C ARG A 86 6.16 25.58 -5.49
N LEU A 87 5.54 25.91 -4.36
CA LEU A 87 5.66 27.23 -3.74
C LEU A 87 7.09 27.51 -3.29
N HIS A 88 7.81 26.46 -2.90
CA HIS A 88 9.20 26.52 -2.44
C HIS A 88 10.26 26.23 -3.52
N SER A 89 9.94 25.67 -4.70
CA SER A 89 10.88 25.09 -5.68
C SER A 89 10.85 25.74 -7.05
N ARG A 90 9.92 26.69 -7.29
CA ARG A 90 10.26 27.82 -8.18
C ARG A 90 11.39 28.70 -7.63
N SER A 91 11.89 28.39 -6.42
CA SER A 91 13.08 28.95 -5.78
C SER A 91 14.42 28.43 -6.30
N ASP A 92 14.47 27.29 -6.98
CA ASP A 92 15.78 26.71 -7.34
C ASP A 92 16.32 27.32 -8.66
N LEU A 93 15.47 28.06 -9.38
CA LEU A 93 15.79 28.75 -10.64
C LEU A 93 15.72 30.29 -10.53
N LEU A 94 15.43 30.82 -9.34
CA LEU A 94 15.28 32.25 -9.07
C LEU A 94 16.06 32.59 -7.79
N ASP A 95 16.80 33.70 -7.77
CA ASP A 95 17.40 34.16 -6.51
C ASP A 95 16.30 34.42 -5.46
N PRO A 96 16.61 34.31 -4.15
CA PRO A 96 15.66 34.51 -3.06
C PRO A 96 14.76 35.76 -3.19
N ALA A 97 15.25 36.86 -3.77
CA ALA A 97 14.48 38.07 -4.01
C ALA A 97 13.43 37.90 -5.12
N ALA A 98 13.81 37.28 -6.25
CA ALA A 98 12.90 36.99 -7.35
C ALA A 98 11.79 35.99 -6.98
N ARG A 99 12.10 35.06 -6.06
CA ARG A 99 11.12 34.15 -5.43
C ARG A 99 10.06 34.91 -4.64
N THR A 100 10.49 35.78 -3.72
CA THR A 100 9.57 36.58 -2.89
C THR A 100 8.66 37.44 -3.78
N ALA A 101 9.22 38.08 -4.80
CA ALA A 101 8.46 38.90 -5.76
C ALA A 101 7.47 38.10 -6.63
N ALA A 102 7.73 36.82 -6.92
CA ALA A 102 6.81 35.96 -7.67
C ALA A 102 5.63 35.49 -6.81
N LEU A 103 5.91 35.11 -5.55
CA LEU A 103 4.87 34.76 -4.57
C LEU A 103 3.99 35.98 -4.25
N GLU A 104 4.60 37.15 -4.01
CA GLU A 104 3.86 38.39 -3.78
C GLU A 104 2.93 38.75 -4.96
N ARG A 105 3.39 38.55 -6.21
CA ARG A 105 2.55 38.76 -7.41
C ARG A 105 1.39 37.79 -7.51
N ALA A 106 1.63 36.49 -7.27
CA ALA A 106 0.56 35.49 -7.26
C ALA A 106 -0.46 35.76 -6.15
N PHE A 107 0.01 36.14 -4.97
CA PHE A 107 -0.82 36.49 -3.82
C PHE A 107 -1.57 37.81 -4.02
N ALA A 108 -0.96 38.80 -4.68
CA ALA A 108 -1.65 40.03 -5.08
C ALA A 108 -2.77 39.76 -6.09
N ALA A 109 -2.54 38.87 -7.06
CA ALA A 109 -3.55 38.46 -8.03
C ALA A 109 -4.72 37.66 -7.40
N ASN A 110 -4.46 36.88 -6.36
CA ASN A 110 -5.51 36.22 -5.60
C ASN A 110 -6.30 37.22 -4.74
N ARG A 111 -5.62 38.15 -4.05
CA ARG A 111 -6.26 39.24 -3.31
C ARG A 111 -7.18 40.09 -4.18
N SER A 112 -6.77 40.43 -5.41
CA SER A 112 -7.60 41.22 -6.33
C SER A 112 -8.84 40.48 -6.83
N ARG A 113 -8.85 39.14 -6.74
CA ARG A 113 -10.00 38.29 -7.05
C ARG A 113 -10.86 37.97 -5.82
N GLY A 114 -10.53 38.53 -4.65
CA GLY A 114 -11.17 38.18 -3.38
C GLY A 114 -10.92 36.75 -2.95
N LEU A 115 -9.92 36.08 -3.55
CA LEU A 115 -9.58 34.70 -3.22
C LEU A 115 -8.64 34.70 -2.00
N PRO A 116 -8.84 33.76 -1.05
CA PRO A 116 -7.92 33.60 0.06
C PRO A 116 -6.52 33.29 -0.46
N VAL A 117 -5.53 33.95 0.12
CA VAL A 117 -4.11 33.66 -0.12
C VAL A 117 -3.67 32.69 0.97
N PRO A 118 -3.38 31.43 0.63
CA PRO A 118 -2.85 30.49 1.61
C PRO A 118 -1.48 30.98 2.11
N THR A 119 -1.33 31.00 3.42
CA THR A 119 -0.07 31.28 4.10
C THR A 119 0.81 30.02 4.16
N GLN A 120 2.07 30.18 4.53
CA GLN A 120 2.94 29.03 4.82
C GLN A 120 2.33 28.10 5.88
N ALA A 121 1.75 28.70 6.93
CA ALA A 121 1.08 27.95 7.99
C ALA A 121 -0.13 27.15 7.47
N ASP A 122 -0.86 27.67 6.48
CA ASP A 122 -1.96 26.93 5.84
C ASP A 122 -1.46 25.72 5.05
N HIS A 123 -0.31 25.85 4.39
CA HIS A 123 0.31 24.73 3.67
C HIS A 123 0.87 23.66 4.61
N ASP A 124 1.55 24.07 5.68
CA ASP A 124 2.05 23.16 6.71
C ASP A 124 0.87 22.41 7.38
N ALA A 125 -0.20 23.12 7.71
CA ALA A 125 -1.42 22.52 8.25
C ALA A 125 -2.08 21.52 7.29
N ARG A 126 -2.12 21.82 5.98
CA ARG A 126 -2.62 20.88 4.96
C ARG A 126 -1.75 19.62 4.86
N LEU A 127 -0.43 19.79 4.89
CA LEU A 127 0.53 18.69 4.86
C LEU A 127 0.37 17.80 6.09
N ASP A 128 0.30 18.38 7.29
CA ASP A 128 0.05 17.67 8.54
C ASP A 128 -1.29 16.91 8.52
N ALA A 129 -2.35 17.56 8.04
CA ALA A 129 -3.66 16.93 7.91
C ALA A 129 -3.62 15.75 6.92
N SER A 130 -2.89 15.87 5.82
CA SER A 130 -2.72 14.79 4.84
C SER A 130 -1.89 13.62 5.40
N TRP A 131 -0.85 13.90 6.19
CA TRP A 131 -0.08 12.88 6.90
C TRP A 131 -0.93 12.17 7.95
N ALA A 132 -1.74 12.90 8.71
CA ALA A 132 -2.67 12.31 9.68
C ALA A 132 -3.68 11.37 9.01
N ARG A 133 -4.21 11.74 7.84
CA ARG A 133 -5.09 10.85 7.04
C ARG A 133 -4.37 9.59 6.59
N LEU A 134 -3.13 9.72 6.11
CA LEU A 134 -2.31 8.57 5.73
C LEU A 134 -2.04 7.62 6.91
N ARG A 135 -1.64 8.17 8.07
CA ARG A 135 -1.45 7.38 9.29
C ARG A 135 -2.71 6.64 9.69
N LYS A 136 -3.86 7.32 9.68
CA LYS A 136 -5.16 6.69 9.94
C LYS A 136 -5.43 5.52 8.97
N ALA A 137 -5.23 5.73 7.67
CA ALA A 137 -5.41 4.68 6.68
C ALA A 137 -4.47 3.48 6.88
N MET A 138 -3.21 3.73 7.27
CA MET A 138 -2.24 2.68 7.62
C MET A 138 -2.64 1.92 8.89
N THR A 139 -3.10 2.61 9.93
CA THR A 139 -3.59 1.98 11.17
C THR A 139 -4.83 1.12 10.92
N GLU A 140 -5.80 1.63 10.17
CA GLU A 140 -6.99 0.86 9.76
C GLU A 140 -6.57 -0.37 8.92
N ALA A 141 -5.61 -0.20 8.01
CA ALA A 141 -5.06 -1.31 7.22
C ALA A 141 -4.36 -2.36 8.08
N GLY A 142 -3.58 -1.93 9.07
CA GLY A 142 -2.89 -2.82 9.98
C GLY A 142 -3.87 -3.62 10.85
N GLY A 143 -4.85 -2.93 11.44
CA GLY A 143 -5.84 -3.56 12.32
C GLY A 143 -6.71 -4.58 11.60
N ALA A 144 -7.18 -4.24 10.40
CA ALA A 144 -8.02 -5.16 9.65
C ALA A 144 -7.20 -6.30 9.01
N ALA A 145 -5.91 -6.07 8.66
CA ALA A 145 -4.99 -7.16 8.30
C ALA A 145 -4.82 -8.11 9.48
N ALA A 146 -4.58 -7.60 10.70
CA ALA A 146 -4.42 -8.42 11.90
C ALA A 146 -5.67 -9.27 12.21
N ALA A 147 -6.88 -8.75 12.00
CA ALA A 147 -8.12 -9.51 12.15
C ALA A 147 -8.16 -10.72 11.20
N ILE A 148 -7.83 -10.52 9.92
CA ILE A 148 -7.78 -11.62 8.95
C ILE A 148 -6.69 -12.63 9.30
N LEU A 149 -5.51 -12.16 9.71
CA LEU A 149 -4.45 -13.07 10.15
C LEU A 149 -4.91 -13.97 11.30
N LYS A 150 -5.76 -13.45 12.20
CA LYS A 150 -6.34 -14.22 13.30
C LYS A 150 -7.35 -15.25 12.79
N ASP A 151 -8.27 -14.86 11.91
CA ASP A 151 -9.29 -15.77 11.36
C ASP A 151 -8.63 -16.91 10.56
N MET A 152 -7.66 -16.54 9.73
CA MET A 152 -6.76 -17.43 9.02
C MET A 152 -6.04 -18.46 9.90
N GLN A 153 -5.51 -18.04 11.04
CA GLN A 153 -4.83 -18.92 11.98
C GLN A 153 -5.81 -19.93 12.61
N ALA A 154 -7.06 -19.53 12.85
CA ALA A 154 -8.10 -20.39 13.38
C ALA A 154 -8.56 -21.47 12.38
N GLU A 155 -8.45 -21.20 11.08
CA GLU A 155 -8.89 -22.11 10.01
C GLU A 155 -7.90 -23.25 9.66
N ARG A 156 -6.79 -23.40 10.39
CA ARG A 156 -5.70 -24.34 10.07
C ARG A 156 -6.20 -25.76 9.75
N SER A 157 -6.13 -26.10 8.46
CA SER A 157 -6.13 -27.47 7.93
C SER A 157 -4.68 -27.89 7.69
N GLU A 158 -4.24 -28.97 8.33
CA GLU A 158 -2.83 -29.32 8.59
C GLU A 158 -1.92 -29.58 7.37
N ALA A 159 -2.40 -29.57 6.12
CA ALA A 159 -1.67 -30.32 5.08
C ALA A 159 -0.98 -29.55 3.95
N ILE A 160 -1.48 -28.42 3.39
CA ILE A 160 -1.11 -28.12 1.98
C ILE A 160 -0.34 -26.82 1.68
N LEU A 161 -0.13 -25.86 2.60
CA LEU A 161 0.54 -24.59 2.20
C LEU A 161 1.52 -23.96 3.19
N ASP A 162 2.14 -24.75 4.07
CA ASP A 162 2.85 -24.21 5.23
C ASP A 162 3.94 -23.15 4.87
N ALA A 163 4.72 -23.35 3.81
CA ALA A 163 5.79 -22.41 3.44
C ALA A 163 5.30 -21.11 2.79
N SER A 164 4.48 -21.18 1.73
CA SER A 164 3.97 -19.99 1.01
C SER A 164 2.99 -19.20 1.87
N TRP A 165 2.18 -19.91 2.66
CA TRP A 165 1.29 -19.30 3.63
C TRP A 165 2.07 -18.60 4.74
N ALA A 166 3.00 -19.29 5.39
CA ALA A 166 3.81 -18.66 6.45
C ALA A 166 4.61 -17.48 5.91
N ALA A 167 5.08 -17.52 4.67
CA ALA A 167 5.75 -16.39 4.04
C ALA A 167 4.79 -15.20 3.84
N LEU A 168 3.56 -15.45 3.36
CA LEU A 168 2.54 -14.41 3.22
C LEU A 168 2.18 -13.79 4.58
N MET A 169 1.98 -14.62 5.60
CA MET A 169 1.71 -14.20 6.99
C MET A 169 2.85 -13.34 7.56
N ARG A 170 4.11 -13.75 7.34
CA ARG A 170 5.28 -12.94 7.74
C ARG A 170 5.31 -11.59 7.03
N GLY A 171 5.01 -11.56 5.72
CA GLY A 171 4.92 -10.32 4.95
C GLY A 171 3.86 -9.38 5.52
N PHE A 172 2.70 -9.92 5.93
CA PHE A 172 1.66 -9.12 6.57
C PHE A 172 2.08 -8.57 7.92
N HIS A 173 2.60 -9.40 8.82
CA HIS A 173 3.08 -8.95 10.13
C HIS A 173 4.16 -7.87 9.99
N ALA A 174 5.09 -8.03 9.05
CA ALA A 174 6.11 -7.02 8.79
C ALA A 174 5.49 -5.68 8.33
N ARG A 175 4.45 -5.69 7.49
CA ARG A 175 3.75 -4.45 7.10
C ARG A 175 3.03 -3.77 8.26
N VAL A 176 2.39 -4.55 9.13
CA VAL A 176 1.72 -4.01 10.32
C VAL A 176 2.73 -3.27 11.20
N GLY A 177 3.87 -3.91 11.50
CA GLY A 177 4.92 -3.27 12.30
C GLY A 177 5.47 -1.99 11.64
N ILE A 178 5.68 -2.00 10.32
CA ILE A 178 6.16 -0.83 9.59
C ILE A 178 5.12 0.31 9.59
N TYR A 179 3.82 0.02 9.57
CA TYR A 179 2.77 1.04 9.71
C TYR A 179 2.78 1.69 11.09
N GLU A 180 3.00 0.90 12.14
CA GLU A 180 3.12 1.41 13.51
C GLU A 180 4.35 2.32 13.65
N GLU A 181 5.48 1.92 13.07
CA GLU A 181 6.70 2.74 13.01
C GLU A 181 6.46 4.05 12.25
N LEU A 182 5.88 4.00 11.04
CA LEU A 182 5.56 5.21 10.26
C LEU A 182 4.57 6.12 10.97
N ALA A 183 3.61 5.56 11.72
CA ALA A 183 2.62 6.35 12.45
C ALA A 183 3.25 7.18 13.59
N ALA A 184 4.38 6.72 14.13
CA ALA A 184 5.13 7.41 15.17
C ALA A 184 6.09 8.49 14.63
N LEU A 185 6.34 8.52 13.32
CA LEU A 185 7.27 9.46 12.69
C LEU A 185 6.59 10.77 12.27
N PRO A 186 7.33 11.91 12.29
CA PRO A 186 6.87 13.15 11.71
C PRO A 186 6.65 13.00 10.19
N PRO A 187 5.87 13.90 9.57
CA PRO A 187 5.66 13.90 8.12
C PRO A 187 7.01 13.96 7.38
N PRO A 188 7.25 13.09 6.38
CA PRO A 188 8.49 13.11 5.64
C PRO A 188 8.53 14.33 4.71
N VAL A 189 9.52 15.20 4.88
CA VAL A 189 9.57 16.52 4.20
C VAL A 189 10.76 16.67 3.28
N THR A 190 11.80 15.85 3.44
CA THR A 190 13.02 15.97 2.63
C THR A 190 12.85 15.32 1.26
N LYS A 191 13.58 15.82 0.24
CA LYS A 191 13.54 15.26 -1.13
C LYS A 191 13.82 13.75 -1.17
N ALA A 192 14.76 13.27 -0.34
CA ALA A 192 15.10 11.86 -0.26
C ALA A 192 13.95 11.03 0.31
N GLU A 193 13.31 11.50 1.39
CA GLU A 193 12.18 10.81 2.02
C GLU A 193 10.96 10.78 1.11
N ILE A 194 10.71 11.87 0.40
CA ILE A 194 9.64 11.96 -0.59
C ILE A 194 9.89 11.01 -1.75
N GLY A 195 11.14 10.93 -2.25
CA GLY A 195 11.52 9.94 -3.25
C GLY A 195 11.20 8.52 -2.81
N ARG A 196 11.46 8.18 -1.53
CA ARG A 196 11.08 6.87 -0.97
C ARG A 196 9.58 6.69 -0.82
N LEU A 197 8.81 7.72 -0.44
CA LEU A 197 7.35 7.65 -0.44
C LEU A 197 6.76 7.41 -1.86
N THR A 198 7.39 7.98 -2.89
CA THR A 198 7.02 7.69 -4.29
C THR A 198 7.27 6.21 -4.62
N GLU A 199 8.44 5.66 -4.28
CA GLU A 199 8.73 4.23 -4.47
C GLU A 199 7.76 3.32 -3.70
N VAL A 200 7.37 3.70 -2.48
CA VAL A 200 6.34 2.99 -1.72
C VAL A 200 5.03 3.00 -2.51
N THR A 201 4.61 4.16 -3.02
CA THR A 201 3.37 4.29 -3.81
C THR A 201 3.39 3.39 -5.05
N GLU A 202 4.50 3.37 -5.79
CA GLU A 202 4.70 2.49 -6.94
C GLU A 202 4.63 1.00 -6.55
N ALA A 203 5.21 0.63 -5.40
CA ALA A 203 5.12 -0.73 -4.88
C ALA A 203 3.68 -1.13 -4.55
N TYR A 204 2.87 -0.23 -3.98
CA TYR A 204 1.44 -0.46 -3.75
C TYR A 204 0.68 -0.67 -5.05
N GLU A 205 0.96 0.14 -6.07
CA GLU A 205 0.33 -0.01 -7.38
C GLU A 205 0.67 -1.36 -8.02
N ALA A 206 1.93 -1.78 -7.95
CA ALA A 206 2.35 -3.09 -8.40
C ALA A 206 1.65 -4.22 -7.63
N LEU A 207 1.54 -4.11 -6.30
CA LEU A 207 0.81 -5.08 -5.48
C LEU A 207 -0.67 -5.16 -5.86
N ILE A 208 -1.35 -4.03 -6.04
CA ILE A 208 -2.77 -3.99 -6.44
C ILE A 208 -2.96 -4.67 -7.80
N ARG A 209 -2.12 -4.36 -8.79
CA ARG A 209 -2.19 -5.02 -10.11
C ARG A 209 -1.95 -6.52 -10.02
N SER A 210 -0.98 -6.97 -9.23
CA SER A 210 -0.72 -8.39 -8.99
C SER A 210 -1.92 -9.09 -8.35
N LEU A 211 -2.60 -8.41 -7.43
CA LEU A 211 -3.80 -8.92 -6.77
C LEU A 211 -4.99 -9.03 -7.72
N GLU A 212 -5.21 -8.03 -8.56
CA GLU A 212 -6.23 -8.07 -9.61
C GLU A 212 -5.98 -9.23 -10.57
N ALA A 213 -4.73 -9.39 -11.04
CA ALA A 213 -4.34 -10.49 -11.91
C ALA A 213 -4.52 -11.87 -11.24
N ALA A 214 -4.14 -11.98 -9.96
CA ALA A 214 -4.35 -13.18 -9.14
C ALA A 214 -5.83 -13.55 -9.05
N ALA A 215 -6.70 -12.57 -8.74
CA ALA A 215 -8.15 -12.77 -8.68
C ALA A 215 -8.72 -13.25 -10.02
N THR A 216 -8.37 -12.61 -11.13
CA THR A 216 -8.81 -13.01 -12.47
C THR A 216 -8.39 -14.44 -12.81
N ARG A 217 -7.14 -14.78 -12.50
CA ARG A 217 -6.59 -16.11 -12.76
C ARG A 217 -7.31 -17.18 -11.95
N LEU A 218 -7.58 -16.93 -10.68
CA LEU A 218 -8.31 -17.88 -9.84
C LEU A 218 -9.76 -18.03 -10.29
N ALA A 219 -10.45 -16.94 -10.61
CA ALA A 219 -11.80 -17.01 -11.17
C ALA A 219 -11.87 -17.89 -12.43
N THR A 220 -10.84 -17.83 -13.27
CA THR A 220 -10.71 -18.70 -14.44
C THR A 220 -10.53 -20.16 -14.04
N LEU A 221 -9.63 -20.45 -13.11
CA LEU A 221 -9.42 -21.81 -12.59
C LEU A 221 -10.67 -22.40 -11.95
N VAL A 222 -11.49 -21.59 -11.26
CA VAL A 222 -12.77 -22.05 -10.68
C VAL A 222 -13.73 -22.48 -11.79
N ARG A 223 -13.87 -21.66 -12.84
CA ARG A 223 -14.75 -21.98 -13.97
C ARG A 223 -14.34 -23.24 -14.73
N GLU A 224 -13.03 -23.47 -14.89
CA GLU A 224 -12.50 -24.67 -15.56
C GLU A 224 -12.67 -25.96 -14.74
N ALA A 225 -13.02 -25.84 -13.45
CA ALA A 225 -13.13 -26.97 -12.53
C ALA A 225 -14.55 -27.49 -12.30
N GLY A 226 -15.55 -26.65 -12.59
CA GLY A 226 -16.96 -26.97 -12.52
C GLY A 226 -17.45 -27.50 -13.86
#